data_AF-A0A2D9CH55-F1
#
_entry.id   AF-A0A2D9CH55-F1
#
_cell.length_a   1.000
_cell.length_b   1.000
_cell.length_c   1.000
_cell.angle_alpha   90.00
_cell.angle_beta   90.00
_cell.angle_gamma   90.00
#
_symmetry.space_group_name_H-M   'P 1'
#
loop_
_entity.id
_entity.type
_entity.pdbx_description
1 polymer ?
#
loop_
_entity_poly.entity_id
_entity_poly.type
_entity_poly.pdbx_seq_one_letter_code
_entity_poly.pdbx_strand_id
1 'polypeptide(L)' 'MTTTKPVHEVRLGTTKAAIWANTAEDGRTRYSVTVQRIYRDNDDWKRTSSFRRDDLLVLAKVLDLAHSWICQQPNERAAA' A
#
# COMPACT_ATOMS: atom_id res chain seq x y z
N MET A 1 -2.38 17.34 -12.11
CA MET A 1 -1.75 16.10 -11.60
C MET A 1 -2.87 15.14 -11.24
N THR A 2 -3.08 14.10 -12.04
CA THR A 2 -4.10 13.09 -11.78
C THR A 2 -3.71 12.33 -10.52
N THR A 3 -4.44 12.53 -9.43
CA THR A 3 -4.28 11.71 -8.22
C THR A 3 -4.75 10.31 -8.56
N THR A 4 -3.81 9.46 -9.00
CA THR A 4 -4.08 8.03 -9.16
C THR A 4 -4.58 7.50 -7.83
N LYS A 5 -5.66 6.72 -7.83
CA LYS A 5 -6.11 6.07 -6.60
C LYS A 5 -5.34 4.77 -6.44
N PRO A 6 -5.04 4.34 -5.20
CA PRO A 6 -4.49 3.02 -4.99
C PRO A 6 -5.46 1.96 -5.52
N VAL A 7 -4.92 0.92 -6.16
CA VAL A 7 -5.70 -0.20 -6.71
C VAL A 7 -6.18 -1.14 -5.61
N HIS A 8 -5.50 -1.13 -4.47
CA HIS A 8 -5.91 -1.88 -3.28
C HIS A 8 -5.38 -1.21 -2.02
N GLU A 9 -6.10 -1.36 -0.91
CA GLU A 9 -5.66 -0.90 0.41
C GLU A 9 -5.86 -2.00 1.44
N VAL A 10 -4.82 -2.24 2.26
CA VAL A 10 -4.88 -3.12 3.41
C VAL A 10 -4.75 -2.27 4.67
N ARG A 11 -5.68 -2.41 5.62
CA ARG A 11 -5.65 -1.65 6.87
C ARG A 11 -5.86 -2.56 8.07
N LEU A 12 -4.98 -2.43 9.08
CA LEU A 12 -5.14 -3.03 10.40
C LEU A 12 -4.98 -1.92 11.45
N GLY A 13 -6.06 -1.62 12.16
CA GLY A 13 -6.11 -0.53 13.14
C GLY A 13 -5.73 0.81 12.53
N THR A 14 -4.67 1.42 13.06
CA THR A 14 -4.15 2.71 12.61
C THR A 14 -3.19 2.61 11.43
N THR A 15 -2.70 1.42 11.09
CA THR A 15 -1.70 1.23 10.02
C THR A 15 -2.37 0.79 8.72
N LYS A 16 -2.00 1.43 7.61
CA LYS A 16 -2.56 1.17 6.28
C LYS A 16 -1.47 1.09 5.22
N ALA A 17 -1.48 0.04 4.41
CA ALA A 17 -0.75 -0.03 3.14
C ALA A 17 -1.69 0.29 1.98
N ALA A 18 -1.23 1.14 1.07
CA ALA A 18 -1.87 1.45 -0.19
C ALA A 18 -0.99 0.89 -1.32
N ILE A 19 -1.60 0.11 -2.21
CA ILE A 19 -0.95 -0.56 -3.34
C ILE A 19 -1.28 0.23 -4.61
N TRP A 20 -0.26 0.55 -5.40
CA TRP A 20 -0.35 1.40 -6.58
C TRP A 20 0.10 0.60 -7.80
N ALA A 21 -0.74 0.54 -8.83
CA ALA A 21 -0.37 -0.06 -10.10
C ALA A 21 0.30 0.99 -11.00
N ASN A 22 1.46 0.65 -11.54
CA ASN A 22 2.19 1.46 -12.51
C ASN A 22 2.42 0.61 -13.76
N THR A 23 1.76 0.95 -14.86
CA THR A 23 1.99 0.30 -16.15
C THR A 23 3.29 0.84 -16.74
N ALA A 24 4.24 -0.05 -17.00
CA ALA A 24 5.49 0.29 -17.68
C ALA A 24 5.28 0.33 -19.21
N GLU A 25 6.23 0.92 -19.93
CA GLU A 25 6.20 1.02 -21.41
C GLU A 25 6.17 -0.36 -22.10
N ASP A 26 6.68 -1.40 -21.45
CA ASP A 26 6.66 -2.79 -21.93
C ASP A 26 5.32 -3.52 -21.71
N GLY A 27 4.29 -2.78 -21.28
CA GLY A 27 2.95 -3.30 -21.00
C GLY A 27 2.82 -4.06 -19.68
N ARG A 28 3.91 -4.18 -18.89
CA ARG A 28 3.85 -4.89 -17.60
C ARG A 28 3.34 -3.96 -16.49
N THR A 29 2.51 -4.49 -15.62
CA THR A 29 2.09 -3.78 -14.40
C THR A 29 3.09 -4.03 -13.28
N ARG A 30 3.66 -2.95 -12.72
CA ARG A 30 4.47 -2.99 -11.50
C ARG A 30 3.70 -2.39 -10.34
N TYR A 31 3.72 -3.07 -9.21
CA TYR A 31 3.08 -2.59 -7.99
C TYR A 31 4.10 -1.90 -7.08
N SER A 32 3.75 -0.73 -6.57
CA SER A 32 4.45 -0.10 -5.45
C SER A 32 3.52 -0.03 -4.23
N VAL A 33 4.10 0.01 -3.04
CA VAL A 33 3.34 0.04 -1.78
C VAL A 33 3.79 1.24 -0.96
N THR A 34 2.85 2.04 -0.49
CA THR A 34 3.09 3.08 0.52
C THR A 34 2.39 2.71 1.82
N VAL A 35 3.04 2.90 2.96
CA VAL A 35 2.46 2.59 4.27
C VAL A 35 2.41 3.83 5.14
N GLN A 36 1.29 4.01 5.83
CA GLN A 36 1.07 5.14 6.73
C GLN A 36 0.37 4.67 8.01
N ARG A 37 0.71 5.31 9.14
CA ARG A 37 -0.06 5.24 10.38
C ARG A 37 -0.93 6.49 10.52
N ILE A 38 -2.20 6.31 10.84
CA ILE A 38 -3.14 7.38 11.19
C ILE A 38 -3.09 7.59 12.71
N TYR A 39 -3.03 8.84 13.15
CA TYR A 39 -3.09 9.18 14.57
C TYR A 39 -3.91 10.46 14.74
N ARG A 40 -4.43 10.68 15.94
CA ARG A 40 -5.14 11.91 16.29
C ARG A 40 -4.16 12.86 16.96
N ASP A 41 -4.15 14.11 16.53
CA ASP A 41 -3.41 15.21 17.11
C ASP A 41 -4.39 16.36 17.36
N ASN A 42 -4.71 16.61 18.62
CA ASN A 42 -5.86 17.43 19.03
C ASN A 42 -7.17 16.93 18.40
N ASP A 43 -7.82 17.76 17.58
CA ASP A 43 -9.04 17.38 16.84
C ASP A 43 -8.79 16.93 15.40
N ASP A 44 -7.52 16.90 14.96
CA ASP A 44 -7.17 16.56 13.59
C ASP A 44 -6.65 15.12 13.48
N TRP A 45 -7.15 14.42 12.47
CA TRP A 45 -6.58 13.14 12.05
C TRP A 45 -5.38 13.37 11.14
N LYS A 46 -4.20 12.98 11.59
CA LYS A 46 -2.94 13.10 10.86
C LYS A 46 -2.43 11.74 10.40
N ARG A 47 -1.51 11.76 9.43
CA ARG A 47 -0.82 10.59 8.90
C ARG A 47 0.68 10.74 9.07
N THR A 48 1.38 9.63 9.28
CA THR A 48 2.84 9.59 9.36
C THR A 48 3.38 8.31 8.74
N SER A 49 4.61 8.34 8.25
CA SER A 49 5.39 7.18 7.83
C SER A 49 6.40 6.73 8.90
N SER A 50 6.34 7.31 10.11
CA SER A 50 7.19 6.92 11.24
C SER A 50 6.46 5.91 12.13
N PHE A 51 7.10 4.78 12.40
CA PHE A 51 6.53 3.66 13.17
C PHE A 51 7.26 3.47 14.50
N ARG A 52 6.51 3.23 15.58
CA ARG A 52 7.06 2.90 16.91
C ARG A 52 7.22 1.39 17.04
N ARG A 53 7.90 0.94 18.11
CA ARG A 53 8.07 -0.49 18.43
C ARG A 53 6.76 -1.27 18.33
N ASP A 54 5.68 -0.72 18.88
CA ASP A 54 4.39 -1.41 18.97
C ASP A 54 3.64 -1.42 17.62
N ASP A 55 4.06 -0.61 16.64
CA ASP A 55 3.51 -0.63 15.28
C ASP A 55 4.17 -1.70 14.40
N LEU A 56 5.35 -2.22 14.76
CA LEU A 56 6.21 -2.98 13.85
C LEU A 56 5.57 -4.29 13.40
N LEU A 57 4.91 -5.03 14.30
CA LEU A 57 4.27 -6.29 13.93
C LEU A 57 2.99 -6.06 13.12
N VAL A 58 2.26 -4.98 13.39
CA VAL A 58 1.09 -4.60 12.58
C VAL A 58 1.54 -4.18 11.18
N LEU A 59 2.61 -3.39 11.09
CA LEU A 59 3.26 -3.00 9.83
C LEU A 59 3.67 -4.23 9.02
N ALA A 60 4.36 -5.19 9.66
CA ALA A 60 4.75 -6.44 9.01
C ALA A 60 3.53 -7.21 8.50
N LYS A 61 2.45 -7.31 9.29
CA LYS A 61 1.24 -8.03 8.87
C LYS A 61 0.51 -7.35 7.72
N VAL A 62 0.44 -6.02 7.72
CA VAL A 62 -0.15 -5.25 6.63
C VAL A 62 0.68 -5.41 5.34
N LEU A 63 2.02 -5.42 5.44
CA LEU A 63 2.91 -5.66 4.32
C LEU A 63 2.82 -7.10 3.77
N ASP A 64 2.71 -8.10 4.65
CA ASP A 64 2.48 -9.51 4.30
C ASP A 64 1.20 -9.70 3.48
N LEU A 65 0.11 -9.07 3.91
CA LEU A 65 -1.17 -9.09 3.20
C LEU A 65 -1.09 -8.34 1.86
N ALA A 66 -0.42 -7.19 1.82
CA ALA A 66 -0.21 -6.44 0.58
C ALA A 66 0.61 -7.26 -0.43
N HIS A 67 1.68 -7.91 0.03
CA HIS A 67 2.47 -8.83 -0.77
C HIS A 67 1.63 -9.98 -1.31
N SER A 68 0.84 -10.64 -0.44
CA SER A 68 -0.04 -11.74 -0.84
C SER A 68 -1.03 -11.31 -1.92
N TRP A 69 -1.62 -10.12 -1.78
CA TRP A 69 -2.50 -9.55 -2.81
C TRP A 69 -1.76 -9.31 -4.13
N ILE A 70 -0.56 -8.73 -4.11
CA ILE A 70 0.26 -8.49 -5.31
C ILE A 70 0.56 -9.80 -6.04
N CYS A 71 0.95 -10.86 -5.32
CA CYS A 71 1.25 -12.16 -5.92
C CYS A 71 0.04 -12.85 -6.56
N GLN A 72 -1.18 -12.48 -6.18
CA GLN A 72 -2.41 -12.98 -6.79
C GLN A 72 -2.77 -12.24 -8.08
N GLN A 73 -2.12 -11.10 -8.37
CA GLN A 73 -2.43 -10.33 -9.57
C GLN A 73 -1.88 -11.05 -10.80
N PRO A 74 -2.65 -11.16 -11.89
CA PRO A 74 -2.16 -11.77 -13.11
C PRO A 74 -0.95 -10.97 -13.60
N ASN A 75 0.15 -11.67 -13.89
CA ASN A 75 1.27 -11.09 -14.59
C ASN A 75 0.84 -10.96 -16.06
N GLU A 76 0.02 -9.95 -16.36
CA GLU A 76 -0.40 -9.63 -17.72
C GLU A 76 0.86 -9.26 -18.51
N ARG A 77 1.42 -10.25 -19.20
CA ARG A 77 2.09 -10.00 -20.46
C ARG A 77 0.98 -9.54 -21.39
N ALA A 78 0.98 -8.26 -21.78
CA ALA A 78 0.33 -7.88 -23.01
C ALA A 78 0.84 -8.84 -24.09
N ALA A 79 -0.06 -9.69 -24.60
CA ALA A 79 0.26 -10.67 -25.61
C ALA A 79 0.88 -9.94 -26.81
N ALA A 80 2.10 -10.33 -27.16
CA ALA A 80 2.76 -9.92 -28.40
C ALA A 80 2.25 -10.76 -29.57
#